data_AF-A0AA38PDM6-F1
#
_entry.id   AF-A0AA38PDM6-F1
#
_cell.length_a   1.000
_cell.length_b   1.000
_cell.length_c   1.000
_cell.angle_alpha   90.00
_cell.angle_beta   90.00
_cell.angle_gamma   90.00
#
_symmetry.space_group_name_H-M   'P 1'
#
loop_
_entity.id
_entity.type
_entity.pdbx_description
1 polymer ?
#
loop_
_entity_poly.entity_id
_entity_poly.type
_entity_poly.pdbx_seq_one_letter_code
_entity_poly.pdbx_strand_id
1 'polypeptide(L)'
;MVGFKEKYSLILFFVCGGALLGFCLARAYMMNGKIMRAQTVPGEFRWFNLNIYRINYIIHIYLSIVGGILVGLQFLPNIRRKSVLLHRINGYTCILLLIIGNVCGGIISRRSFGGEINAQSAYYILAIMLIFAALMGYYNVKRNTRAHRKWMLRSVVYFSVVITARLIMMAARLIISNIGTYYSLWRCDEVFFVLKDANALVQQFPQCSSSDPSNNGLYVAVHASIYEGKLGLAAAVRVVQGMALWIATIIHMALVEIYIRSTESANYQRHGFVLEARDFDSDKTYSPRNSDW
;
A
#
# COMPACT_ATOMS: atom_id res chain seq x y z
N MET A 1 -29.75 5.72 5.07
CA MET A 1 -28.39 6.32 5.00
C MET A 1 -27.47 5.54 5.92
N VAL A 2 -26.21 5.27 5.54
CA VAL A 2 -25.26 4.32 6.18
C VAL A 2 -24.80 4.73 7.61
N GLY A 3 -25.58 5.56 8.31
CA GLY A 3 -25.40 5.88 9.72
C GLY A 3 -24.28 6.88 10.02
N PHE A 4 -23.81 7.61 9.01
CA PHE A 4 -22.90 8.73 9.22
C PHE A 4 -23.69 9.91 9.80
N LYS A 5 -23.40 10.29 11.04
CA LYS A 5 -23.98 11.48 11.68
C LYS A 5 -23.23 12.77 11.30
N GLU A 6 -21.97 12.67 10.88
CA GLU A 6 -21.12 13.83 10.58
C GLU A 6 -20.46 13.78 9.20
N LYS A 7 -20.35 14.95 8.55
CA LYS A 7 -19.69 15.14 7.25
C LYS A 7 -18.24 14.63 7.24
N TYR A 8 -17.50 14.83 8.33
CA TYR A 8 -16.10 14.38 8.46
C TYR A 8 -15.93 12.86 8.47
N SER A 9 -16.91 12.14 9.03
CA SER A 9 -16.90 10.67 9.03
C SER A 9 -17.21 10.10 7.63
N LEU A 10 -18.05 10.82 6.86
CA LEU A 10 -18.36 10.48 5.48
C LEU A 10 -17.15 10.71 4.55
N ILE A 11 -16.46 11.85 4.70
CA ILE A 11 -15.24 12.15 3.93
C ILE A 11 -14.16 11.11 4.20
N LEU A 12 -13.94 10.74 5.48
CA LEU A 12 -12.99 9.69 5.83
C LEU A 12 -13.36 8.33 5.20
N PHE A 13 -14.66 7.99 5.22
CA PHE A 13 -15.14 6.76 4.58
C PHE A 13 -14.86 6.76 3.09
N PHE A 14 -15.10 7.84 2.35
CA PHE A 14 -14.83 7.88 0.91
C PHE A 14 -13.34 7.95 0.58
N VAL A 15 -12.57 8.79 1.28
CA VAL A 15 -11.16 9.04 0.96
C VAL A 15 -10.24 7.92 1.44
N CYS A 16 -10.41 7.43 2.67
CA CYS A 16 -9.53 6.39 3.21
C CYS A 16 -10.13 4.99 3.05
N GLY A 17 -11.42 4.81 3.32
CA GLY A 17 -12.08 3.51 3.18
C GLY A 17 -12.41 3.15 1.73
N GLY A 18 -13.00 4.08 0.99
CA GLY A 18 -13.52 3.91 -0.36
C GLY A 18 -12.41 3.84 -1.40
N ALA A 19 -11.43 4.75 -1.34
CA ALA A 19 -10.28 4.69 -2.25
C ALA A 19 -9.48 3.39 -2.07
N LEU A 20 -9.27 2.95 -0.82
CA LEU A 20 -8.59 1.69 -0.53
C LEU A 20 -9.40 0.47 -1.02
N LEU A 21 -10.70 0.43 -0.72
CA LEU A 21 -11.59 -0.62 -1.20
C LEU A 21 -11.60 -0.68 -2.73
N GLY A 22 -11.77 0.46 -3.39
CA GLY A 22 -11.74 0.58 -4.85
C GLY A 22 -10.41 0.14 -5.44
N PHE A 23 -9.29 0.53 -4.83
CA PHE A 23 -7.96 0.08 -5.24
C PHE A 23 -7.79 -1.44 -5.11
N CYS A 24 -8.18 -2.03 -3.97
CA CYS A 24 -8.07 -3.47 -3.76
C CYS A 24 -8.97 -4.27 -4.70
N LEU A 25 -10.21 -3.82 -4.94
CA LEU A 25 -11.11 -4.42 -5.93
C LEU A 25 -10.53 -4.31 -7.35
N ALA A 26 -10.03 -3.13 -7.71
CA ALA A 26 -9.38 -2.91 -9.00
C ALA A 26 -8.11 -3.74 -9.18
N ARG A 27 -7.46 -4.21 -8.10
CA ARG A 27 -6.27 -5.08 -8.15
C ARG A 27 -6.59 -6.56 -7.89
N ALA A 28 -7.83 -6.93 -7.59
CA ALA A 28 -8.23 -8.32 -7.29
C ALA A 28 -7.85 -9.30 -8.41
N TYR A 29 -7.88 -8.85 -9.67
CA TYR A 29 -7.47 -9.66 -10.82
C TYR A 29 -6.00 -10.13 -10.78
N MET A 30 -5.14 -9.46 -10.00
CA MET A 30 -3.75 -9.90 -9.77
C MET A 30 -3.64 -11.18 -8.93
N MET A 31 -4.72 -11.64 -8.30
CA MET A 31 -4.71 -12.92 -7.59
C MET A 31 -4.58 -14.10 -8.58
N ASN A 32 -4.86 -13.88 -9.88
CA ASN A 32 -4.53 -14.85 -10.92
C ASN A 32 -3.02 -14.84 -11.24
N GLY A 33 -2.33 -15.97 -11.06
CA GLY A 33 -0.88 -16.06 -11.24
C GLY A 33 -0.37 -15.69 -12.65
N LYS A 34 -1.14 -15.96 -13.72
CA LYS A 34 -0.75 -15.55 -15.09
C LYS A 34 -0.81 -14.03 -15.23
N ILE A 35 -1.87 -13.42 -14.72
CA ILE A 35 -2.04 -11.96 -14.79
C ILE A 35 -1.05 -11.25 -13.87
N MET A 36 -0.82 -11.78 -12.67
CA MET A 36 0.22 -11.32 -11.74
C MET A 36 1.56 -11.19 -12.46
N ARG A 37 2.00 -12.25 -13.15
CA ARG A 37 3.26 -12.23 -13.91
C ARG A 37 3.24 -11.20 -15.03
N ALA A 38 2.14 -11.09 -15.77
CA ALA A 38 2.01 -10.14 -16.89
C ALA A 38 1.97 -8.67 -16.45
N GLN A 39 1.48 -8.39 -15.24
CA GLN A 39 1.33 -7.04 -14.68
C GLN A 39 2.49 -6.61 -13.78
N THR A 40 3.42 -7.52 -13.51
CA THR A 40 4.66 -7.21 -12.79
C THR A 40 5.58 -6.41 -13.70
N VAL A 41 6.37 -5.48 -13.15
CA VAL A 41 7.26 -4.65 -13.95
C VAL A 41 8.23 -5.55 -14.73
N PRO A 42 8.48 -5.30 -16.03
CA PRO A 42 9.42 -6.10 -16.81
C PRO A 42 10.76 -6.25 -16.09
N GLY A 43 11.33 -7.46 -16.13
CA GLY A 43 12.60 -7.79 -15.46
C GLY A 43 12.44 -8.32 -14.03
N GLU A 44 11.50 -7.84 -13.22
CA GLU A 44 11.40 -8.26 -11.81
C GLU A 44 11.11 -9.75 -11.65
N PHE A 45 10.35 -10.33 -12.59
CA PHE A 45 10.01 -11.75 -12.52
C PHE A 45 11.23 -12.66 -12.68
N ARG A 46 12.39 -12.15 -13.10
CA ARG A 46 13.67 -12.86 -13.02
C ARG A 46 13.99 -13.28 -11.58
N TRP A 47 13.69 -12.42 -10.61
CA TRP A 47 13.86 -12.66 -9.18
C TRP A 47 12.61 -13.29 -8.56
N PHE A 48 11.42 -12.80 -8.92
CA PHE A 48 10.17 -13.30 -8.32
C PHE A 48 9.82 -14.72 -8.77
N ASN A 49 10.53 -15.27 -9.77
CA ASN A 49 10.42 -16.67 -10.12
C ASN A 49 11.13 -17.60 -9.12
N LEU A 50 12.06 -17.12 -8.30
CA LEU A 50 12.71 -17.93 -7.27
C LEU A 50 11.73 -18.23 -6.13
N ASN A 51 11.81 -19.43 -5.54
CA ASN A 51 10.81 -19.95 -4.59
C ASN A 51 10.48 -18.98 -3.45
N ILE A 52 11.50 -18.43 -2.79
CA ILE A 52 11.33 -17.52 -1.66
C ILE A 52 10.56 -16.25 -2.07
N TYR A 53 10.90 -15.63 -3.19
CA TYR A 53 10.24 -14.42 -3.66
C TYR A 53 8.85 -14.72 -4.22
N ARG A 54 8.68 -15.84 -4.92
CA ARG A 54 7.39 -16.24 -5.50
C ARG A 54 6.32 -16.44 -4.44
N ILE A 55 6.65 -17.20 -3.40
CA ILE A 55 5.73 -17.49 -2.29
C ILE A 55 5.35 -16.20 -1.58
N ASN A 56 6.34 -15.38 -1.21
CA ASN A 56 6.09 -14.11 -0.51
C ASN A 56 5.31 -13.11 -1.39
N TYR A 57 5.55 -13.08 -2.70
CA TYR A 57 4.82 -12.20 -3.61
C TYR A 57 3.34 -12.58 -3.71
N ILE A 58 3.04 -13.88 -3.82
CA ILE A 58 1.66 -14.39 -3.83
C ILE A 58 0.97 -14.06 -2.51
N ILE A 59 1.60 -14.39 -1.37
CA ILE A 59 1.02 -14.11 -0.05
C ILE A 59 0.78 -12.61 0.12
N HIS A 60 1.76 -11.77 -0.23
CA HIS A 60 1.63 -10.32 -0.15
C HIS A 60 0.42 -9.81 -0.95
N ILE A 61 0.26 -10.23 -2.21
CA ILE A 61 -0.87 -9.82 -3.07
C ILE A 61 -2.20 -10.25 -2.44
N TYR A 62 -2.33 -11.53 -2.10
CA TYR A 62 -3.58 -12.07 -1.57
C TYR A 62 -3.98 -11.40 -0.26
N LEU A 63 -3.07 -11.36 0.71
CA LEU A 63 -3.40 -10.82 2.04
C LEU A 63 -3.60 -9.31 2.01
N SER A 64 -2.88 -8.56 1.18
CA SER A 64 -3.06 -7.11 1.04
C SER A 64 -4.40 -6.77 0.37
N ILE A 65 -4.82 -7.53 -0.65
CA ILE A 65 -6.10 -7.30 -1.33
C ILE A 65 -7.26 -7.66 -0.40
N VAL A 66 -7.25 -8.87 0.17
CA VAL A 66 -8.32 -9.32 1.07
C VAL A 66 -8.38 -8.43 2.32
N GLY A 67 -7.24 -8.14 2.94
CA GLY A 67 -7.14 -7.25 4.09
C GLY A 67 -7.66 -5.84 3.78
N GLY A 68 -7.27 -5.25 2.65
CA GLY A 68 -7.74 -3.93 2.24
C GLY A 68 -9.24 -3.85 1.96
N ILE A 69 -9.83 -4.90 1.39
CA ILE A 69 -11.30 -5.00 1.22
C ILE A 69 -11.99 -5.03 2.59
N LEU A 70 -11.50 -5.87 3.52
CA LEU A 70 -12.07 -6.01 4.86
C LEU A 70 -11.93 -4.74 5.71
N VAL A 71 -10.89 -3.93 5.48
CA VAL A 71 -10.72 -2.63 6.11
C VAL A 71 -11.88 -1.69 5.77
N GLY A 72 -12.48 -1.76 4.57
CA GLY A 72 -13.66 -0.97 4.23
C GLY A 72 -14.83 -1.17 5.22
N LEU A 73 -15.01 -2.39 5.71
CA LEU A 73 -16.03 -2.71 6.72
C LEU A 73 -15.72 -2.09 8.10
N GLN A 74 -14.46 -1.81 8.41
CA GLN A 74 -14.06 -1.19 9.68
C GLN A 74 -14.54 0.25 9.81
N PHE A 75 -14.74 0.95 8.70
CA PHE A 75 -15.21 2.34 8.69
C PHE A 75 -16.73 2.49 8.71
N LEU A 76 -17.49 1.40 8.60
CA LEU A 76 -18.96 1.44 8.62
C LEU A 76 -19.48 1.60 10.05
N PRO A 77 -20.03 2.78 10.45
CA PRO A 77 -20.43 3.03 11.82
C PRO A 77 -21.58 2.11 12.28
N ASN A 78 -22.43 1.69 11.33
CA ASN A 78 -23.53 0.76 11.58
C ASN A 78 -23.06 -0.60 12.09
N ILE A 79 -21.95 -1.13 11.57
CA ILE A 79 -21.42 -2.43 12.04
C ILE A 79 -21.00 -2.30 13.51
N ARG A 80 -20.26 -1.25 13.85
CA ARG A 80 -19.82 -1.00 15.23
C ARG A 80 -20.99 -0.76 16.20
N ARG A 81 -22.06 -0.10 15.76
CA ARG A 81 -23.25 0.17 16.60
C ARG A 81 -24.14 -1.05 16.80
N LYS A 82 -24.39 -1.82 15.73
CA LYS A 82 -25.32 -2.95 15.75
C LYS A 82 -24.66 -4.27 16.16
N SER A 83 -23.38 -4.47 15.83
CA SER A 83 -22.65 -5.71 16.12
C SER A 83 -21.15 -5.47 16.34
N VAL A 84 -20.81 -5.20 17.59
CA VAL A 84 -19.42 -4.99 18.04
C VAL A 84 -18.58 -6.26 17.87
N LEU A 85 -19.19 -7.43 18.02
CA LEU A 85 -18.50 -8.71 17.83
C LEU A 85 -17.98 -8.83 16.39
N LEU A 86 -18.81 -8.52 15.39
CA LEU A 86 -18.40 -8.53 13.98
C LEU A 86 -17.28 -7.51 13.71
N HIS A 87 -17.38 -6.30 14.27
CA HIS A 87 -16.32 -5.29 14.16
C HIS A 87 -14.98 -5.81 14.69
N ARG A 88 -15.00 -6.46 15.87
CA ARG A 88 -13.79 -7.01 16.52
C ARG A 88 -13.19 -8.17 15.74
N ILE A 89 -14.00 -9.16 15.34
CA ILE A 89 -13.52 -10.31 14.57
C ILE A 89 -12.90 -9.82 13.26
N ASN A 90 -13.62 -8.97 12.52
CA ASN A 90 -13.09 -8.39 11.29
C ASN A 90 -11.81 -7.57 11.55
N GLY A 91 -11.72 -6.88 12.70
CA GLY A 91 -10.58 -6.04 13.05
C GLY A 91 -9.32 -6.87 13.31
N TYR A 92 -9.45 -7.95 14.07
CA TYR A 92 -8.35 -8.89 14.30
C TYR A 92 -7.91 -9.58 13.01
N THR A 93 -8.87 -9.98 12.16
CA THR A 93 -8.57 -10.52 10.83
C THR A 93 -7.79 -9.51 9.99
N CYS A 94 -8.23 -8.25 9.92
CA CYS A 94 -7.50 -7.19 9.21
C CYS A 94 -6.06 -7.04 9.72
N ILE A 95 -5.87 -6.95 11.03
CA ILE A 95 -4.52 -6.81 11.63
C ILE A 95 -3.63 -7.99 11.24
N LEU A 96 -4.13 -9.22 11.37
CA LEU A 96 -3.38 -10.44 11.03
C LEU A 96 -2.97 -10.45 9.55
N LEU A 97 -3.93 -10.25 8.65
CA LEU A 97 -3.67 -10.28 7.19
C LEU A 97 -2.69 -9.18 6.79
N LEU A 98 -2.87 -7.96 7.30
CA LEU A 98 -2.02 -6.82 6.93
C LEU A 98 -0.61 -6.95 7.50
N ILE A 99 -0.42 -7.45 8.73
CA ILE A 99 0.92 -7.66 9.27
C ILE A 99 1.67 -8.73 8.46
N ILE A 100 1.06 -9.90 8.23
CA ILE A 100 1.70 -10.98 7.45
C ILE A 100 1.98 -10.50 6.02
N GLY A 101 0.99 -9.83 5.39
CA GLY A 101 1.15 -9.25 4.06
C GLY A 101 2.30 -8.23 3.98
N ASN A 102 2.48 -7.39 5.00
CA ASN A 102 3.59 -6.43 5.07
C ASN A 102 4.94 -7.12 5.26
N VAL A 103 5.04 -8.18 6.08
CA VAL A 103 6.28 -8.95 6.24
C VAL A 103 6.68 -9.59 4.91
N CYS A 104 5.75 -10.25 4.22
CA CYS A 104 6.00 -10.80 2.89
C CYS A 104 6.37 -9.70 1.86
N GLY A 105 5.72 -8.54 1.95
CA GLY A 105 6.06 -7.34 1.17
C GLY A 105 7.49 -6.84 1.42
N GLY A 106 7.92 -6.82 2.68
CA GLY A 106 9.29 -6.48 3.07
C GLY A 106 10.32 -7.45 2.47
N ILE A 107 10.04 -8.76 2.49
CA ILE A 107 10.94 -9.75 1.88
C ILE A 107 11.11 -9.52 0.38
N ILE A 108 10.01 -9.28 -0.35
CA ILE A 108 10.09 -9.03 -1.80
C ILE A 108 10.73 -7.68 -2.14
N SER A 109 10.57 -6.66 -1.27
CA SER A 109 11.08 -5.31 -1.51
C SER A 109 12.58 -5.25 -1.76
N ARG A 110 13.34 -6.23 -1.26
CA ARG A 110 14.78 -6.39 -1.51
C ARG A 110 15.14 -6.43 -3.00
N ARG A 111 14.21 -6.89 -3.84
CA ARG A 111 14.37 -7.02 -5.31
C ARG A 111 13.33 -6.25 -6.11
N SER A 112 12.29 -5.72 -5.47
CA SER A 112 11.31 -4.86 -6.13
C SER A 112 11.98 -3.60 -6.68
N PHE A 113 11.58 -3.21 -7.88
CA PHE A 113 12.00 -2.01 -8.59
C PHE A 113 13.54 -1.90 -8.70
N GLY A 114 14.18 -3.01 -9.05
CA GLY A 114 15.64 -3.09 -9.19
C GLY A 114 16.39 -3.32 -7.88
N GLY A 115 15.68 -3.34 -6.75
CA GLY A 115 16.29 -3.45 -5.43
C GLY A 115 17.13 -2.22 -5.09
N GLU A 116 16.77 -1.04 -5.59
CA GLU A 116 17.44 0.20 -5.22
C GLU A 116 17.26 0.50 -3.72
N ILE A 117 18.33 0.93 -3.05
CA ILE A 117 18.31 1.18 -1.60
C ILE A 117 17.29 2.27 -1.24
N ASN A 118 17.10 3.25 -2.12
CA ASN A 118 16.06 4.28 -1.97
C ASN A 118 14.66 3.66 -1.84
N ALA A 119 14.26 2.79 -2.77
CA ALA A 119 12.97 2.11 -2.71
C ALA A 119 12.87 1.16 -1.51
N GLN A 120 13.92 0.37 -1.23
CA GLN A 120 13.97 -0.52 -0.07
C GLN A 120 13.73 0.24 1.24
N SER A 121 14.43 1.36 1.44
CA SER A 121 14.30 2.18 2.65
C SER A 121 12.86 2.66 2.88
N ALA A 122 12.19 3.13 1.81
CA ALA A 122 10.80 3.56 1.88
C ALA A 122 9.86 2.40 2.24
N TYR A 123 10.03 1.23 1.61
CA TYR A 123 9.22 0.05 1.92
C TYR A 123 9.38 -0.42 3.35
N TYR A 124 10.62 -0.51 3.85
CA TYR A 124 10.88 -0.98 5.21
C TYR A 124 10.33 -0.01 6.26
N ILE A 125 10.50 1.29 6.06
CA ILE A 125 9.96 2.28 6.99
C ILE A 125 8.43 2.27 6.97
N LEU A 126 7.82 2.17 5.79
CA LEU A 126 6.36 2.07 5.68
C LEU A 126 5.82 0.81 6.39
N ALA A 127 6.49 -0.34 6.23
CA ALA A 127 6.13 -1.57 6.91
C ALA A 127 6.23 -1.44 8.43
N ILE A 128 7.31 -0.85 8.95
CA ILE A 128 7.49 -0.60 10.38
C ILE A 128 6.39 0.34 10.91
N MET A 129 6.14 1.46 10.23
CA MET A 129 5.10 2.42 10.61
C MET A 129 3.72 1.76 10.69
N LEU A 130 3.37 0.95 9.69
CA LEU A 130 2.08 0.25 9.63
C LEU A 130 1.95 -0.78 10.75
N ILE A 131 2.96 -1.65 10.91
CA ILE A 131 2.96 -2.72 11.92
C ILE A 131 2.91 -2.10 13.32
N PHE A 132 3.74 -1.09 13.59
CA PHE A 132 3.74 -0.39 14.86
C PHE A 132 2.38 0.23 15.16
N ALA A 133 1.78 0.94 14.19
CA ALA A 133 0.46 1.53 14.36
C ALA A 133 -0.63 0.46 14.61
N ALA A 134 -0.58 -0.66 13.90
CA ALA A 134 -1.52 -1.78 14.10
C ALA A 134 -1.39 -2.40 15.50
N LEU A 135 -0.15 -2.64 15.96
CA LEU A 135 0.13 -3.18 17.30
C LEU A 135 -0.31 -2.21 18.41
N MET A 136 -0.05 -0.91 18.25
CA MET A 136 -0.52 0.10 19.20
C MET A 136 -2.05 0.22 19.20
N GLY A 137 -2.69 0.07 18.03
CA GLY A 137 -4.14 -0.03 17.91
C GLY A 137 -4.68 -1.22 18.69
N TYR A 138 -4.10 -2.40 18.48
CA TYR A 138 -4.44 -3.63 19.20
C TYR A 138 -4.26 -3.48 20.71
N TYR A 139 -3.10 -2.98 21.16
CA TYR A 139 -2.79 -2.77 22.58
C TYR A 139 -3.83 -1.88 23.29
N ASN A 140 -4.36 -0.88 22.59
CA ASN A 140 -5.32 0.07 23.14
C ASN A 140 -6.78 -0.37 23.02
N VAL A 141 -7.10 -1.47 22.31
CA VAL A 141 -8.49 -1.85 21.98
C VAL A 141 -9.37 -2.04 23.23
N LYS A 142 -8.79 -2.55 24.32
CA LYS A 142 -9.47 -2.73 25.62
C LYS A 142 -9.15 -1.64 26.64
N ARG A 143 -8.09 -0.85 26.42
CA ARG A 143 -7.57 0.13 27.40
C ARG A 143 -8.10 1.54 27.16
N ASN A 144 -8.00 2.01 25.92
CA ASN A 144 -8.36 3.37 25.56
C ASN A 144 -8.89 3.40 24.13
N THR A 145 -10.21 3.43 23.99
CA THR A 145 -10.90 3.41 22.69
C THR A 145 -10.52 4.61 21.80
N ARG A 146 -10.20 5.76 22.40
CA ARG A 146 -9.76 6.96 21.66
C ARG A 146 -8.38 6.74 21.08
N ALA A 147 -7.43 6.25 21.88
CA ALA A 147 -6.09 5.91 21.41
C ALA A 147 -6.13 4.80 20.35
N HIS A 148 -6.94 3.76 20.57
CA HIS A 148 -7.19 2.70 19.60
C HIS A 148 -7.63 3.25 18.24
N ARG A 149 -8.65 4.13 18.21
CA ARG A 149 -9.10 4.78 16.97
C ARG A 149 -7.96 5.52 16.28
N LYS A 150 -7.23 6.36 17.01
CA LYS A 150 -6.12 7.16 16.46
C LYS A 150 -5.04 6.27 15.82
N TRP A 151 -4.66 5.18 16.49
CA TRP A 151 -3.66 4.23 15.96
C TRP A 151 -4.15 3.40 14.78
N MET A 152 -5.41 2.94 14.80
CA MET A 152 -5.99 2.22 13.66
C MET A 152 -6.12 3.11 12.42
N LEU A 153 -6.45 4.39 12.59
CA LEU A 153 -6.47 5.36 11.49
C LEU A 153 -5.08 5.50 10.84
N ARG A 154 -4.03 5.65 11.65
CA ARG A 154 -2.64 5.67 11.15
C ARG A 154 -2.30 4.43 10.35
N SER A 155 -2.63 3.25 10.88
CA SER A 155 -2.37 1.98 10.19
C SER A 155 -3.02 1.92 8.80
N VAL A 156 -4.31 2.29 8.68
CA VAL A 156 -5.01 2.30 7.38
C VAL A 156 -4.46 3.36 6.43
N VAL A 157 -4.16 4.56 6.94
CA VAL A 157 -3.62 5.64 6.10
C VAL A 157 -2.22 5.27 5.58
N TYR A 158 -1.37 4.69 6.42
CA TYR A 158 -0.06 4.18 5.98
C TYR A 158 -0.21 3.05 4.97
N PHE A 159 -1.16 2.13 5.16
CA PHE A 159 -1.44 1.09 4.17
C PHE A 159 -1.87 1.66 2.81
N SER A 160 -2.54 2.82 2.81
CA SER A 160 -3.04 3.47 1.59
C SER A 160 -1.98 4.29 0.83
N VAL A 161 -0.77 4.46 1.39
CA VAL A 161 0.35 5.20 0.76
C VAL A 161 0.64 4.71 -0.66
N VAL A 162 0.53 3.40 -0.90
CA VAL A 162 0.79 2.77 -2.21
C VAL A 162 -0.11 3.29 -3.33
N ILE A 163 -1.31 3.78 -3.01
CA ILE A 163 -2.24 4.35 -3.99
C ILE A 163 -1.68 5.67 -4.51
N THR A 164 -1.32 6.56 -3.59
CA THR A 164 -0.75 7.87 -3.93
C THR A 164 0.63 7.73 -4.56
N ALA A 165 1.48 6.83 -4.05
CA ALA A 165 2.78 6.55 -4.64
C ALA A 165 2.65 6.13 -6.12
N ARG A 166 1.63 5.34 -6.48
CA ARG A 166 1.38 4.97 -7.89
C ARG A 166 0.99 6.16 -8.75
N LEU A 167 0.17 7.08 -8.25
CA LEU A 167 -0.19 8.31 -8.98
C LEU A 167 1.06 9.18 -9.22
N ILE A 168 1.88 9.38 -8.19
CA ILE A 168 3.14 10.13 -8.29
C ILE A 168 4.09 9.44 -9.26
N MET A 169 4.27 8.12 -9.16
CA MET A 169 5.10 7.33 -10.07
C MET A 169 4.65 7.47 -11.53
N MET A 170 3.33 7.41 -11.79
CA MET A 170 2.79 7.54 -13.14
C MET A 170 3.06 8.91 -13.76
N ALA A 171 3.01 9.99 -12.97
CA ALA A 171 3.39 11.33 -13.42
C ALA A 171 4.92 11.48 -13.56
N ALA A 172 5.68 11.04 -12.56
CA ALA A 172 7.13 11.19 -12.51
C ALA A 172 7.82 10.48 -13.68
N ARG A 173 7.40 9.26 -14.05
CA ARG A 173 7.97 8.54 -15.20
C ARG A 173 7.79 9.32 -16.52
N LEU A 174 6.70 10.07 -16.69
CA LEU A 174 6.48 10.91 -17.88
C LEU A 174 7.45 12.09 -17.88
N ILE A 175 7.58 12.76 -16.72
CA ILE A 175 8.47 13.91 -16.55
C ILE A 175 9.93 13.53 -16.84
N ILE A 176 10.44 12.46 -16.21
CA ILE A 176 11.84 12.05 -16.42
C ILE A 176 12.11 11.58 -17.85
N SER A 177 11.11 11.02 -18.54
CA SER A 177 11.24 10.61 -19.95
C SER A 177 11.34 11.82 -20.88
N ASN A 178 10.62 12.91 -20.58
CA ASN A 178 10.73 14.16 -21.33
C ASN A 178 12.05 14.89 -21.07
N ILE A 179 12.61 14.76 -19.86
CA ILE A 179 13.94 15.30 -19.54
C ILE A 179 15.03 14.49 -20.25
N GLY A 180 14.92 13.15 -20.28
CA GLY A 180 15.81 12.29 -21.08
C GLY A 180 17.24 12.14 -20.55
N THR A 181 17.50 12.46 -19.27
CA THR A 181 18.84 12.39 -18.67
C THR A 181 18.96 11.35 -17.55
N TYR A 182 17.92 10.54 -17.33
CA TYR A 182 17.86 9.58 -16.22
C TYR A 182 18.20 8.17 -16.68
N TYR A 183 18.94 7.45 -15.84
CA TYR A 183 19.32 6.06 -16.08
C TYR A 183 19.09 5.23 -14.83
N SER A 184 18.76 3.96 -15.01
CA SER A 184 18.69 2.97 -13.92
C SER A 184 19.81 1.94 -14.11
N LEU A 185 20.32 1.38 -13.01
CA LEU A 185 21.29 0.30 -13.06
C LEU A 185 20.57 -1.05 -13.15
N TRP A 186 21.00 -1.87 -14.10
CA TRP A 186 20.44 -3.20 -14.38
C TRP A 186 21.54 -4.24 -14.45
N ARG A 187 21.25 -5.48 -14.06
CA ARG A 187 22.16 -6.59 -14.40
C ARG A 187 21.91 -7.07 -15.82
N CYS A 188 22.97 -7.51 -16.50
CA CYS A 188 22.88 -8.05 -17.85
C CYS A 188 21.90 -9.23 -17.95
N ASP A 189 21.82 -10.10 -16.94
CA ASP A 189 20.83 -11.18 -16.88
C ASP A 189 19.37 -10.69 -16.74
N GLU A 190 19.13 -9.56 -16.09
CA GLU A 190 17.82 -8.92 -16.05
C GLU A 190 17.45 -8.30 -17.41
N VAL A 191 18.41 -7.64 -18.07
CA VAL A 191 18.21 -7.07 -19.40
C VAL A 191 17.90 -8.19 -20.41
N PHE A 192 18.69 -9.27 -20.37
CA PHE A 192 18.45 -10.46 -21.20
C PHE A 192 17.08 -11.09 -20.90
N PHE A 193 16.66 -11.15 -19.63
CA PHE A 193 15.33 -11.66 -19.28
C PHE A 193 14.18 -10.85 -19.91
N VAL A 194 14.38 -9.53 -20.11
CA VAL A 194 13.41 -8.65 -20.76
C VAL A 194 13.46 -8.77 -22.28
N LEU A 195 14.65 -8.71 -22.88
CA LEU A 195 14.84 -8.73 -24.33
C LEU A 195 14.63 -10.12 -24.94
N LYS A 196 15.10 -11.17 -24.25
CA LYS A 196 15.11 -12.58 -24.68
C LYS A 196 15.83 -12.82 -26.02
N ASP A 197 16.72 -11.91 -26.39
CA ASP A 197 17.50 -11.96 -27.62
C ASP A 197 18.95 -11.56 -27.29
N ALA A 198 19.88 -12.47 -27.57
CA ALA A 198 21.30 -12.29 -27.29
C ALA A 198 21.96 -11.28 -28.26
N ASN A 199 21.52 -11.25 -29.52
CA ASN A 199 22.05 -10.32 -30.50
C ASN A 199 21.63 -8.89 -30.15
N ALA A 200 20.35 -8.70 -29.81
CA ALA A 200 19.83 -7.40 -29.36
C ALA A 200 20.51 -6.93 -28.06
N LEU A 201 20.80 -7.85 -27.13
CA LEU A 201 21.51 -7.55 -25.89
C LEU A 201 22.91 -7.00 -26.17
N VAL A 202 23.72 -7.69 -26.97
CA VAL A 202 25.11 -7.28 -27.26
C VAL A 202 25.15 -6.02 -28.13
N GLN A 203 24.19 -5.84 -29.04
CA GLN A 203 24.10 -4.63 -29.85
C GLN A 203 23.80 -3.38 -29.00
N GLN A 204 22.89 -3.49 -28.02
CA GLN A 204 22.51 -2.35 -27.16
C GLN A 204 23.46 -2.17 -25.97
N PHE A 205 24.01 -3.27 -25.45
CA PHE A 205 24.89 -3.31 -24.29
C PHE A 205 26.09 -4.24 -24.57
N PRO A 206 27.11 -3.78 -25.32
CA PRO A 206 28.26 -4.60 -25.70
C PRO A 206 28.98 -5.26 -24.51
N GLN A 207 29.00 -4.58 -23.37
CA GLN A 207 29.56 -5.07 -22.11
C GLN A 207 28.82 -6.29 -21.52
N CYS A 208 27.60 -6.59 -21.97
CA CYS A 208 26.85 -7.77 -21.54
C CYS A 208 27.19 -9.06 -22.32
N SER A 209 28.16 -9.01 -23.24
CA SER A 209 28.64 -10.19 -23.96
C SER A 209 29.09 -11.28 -23.00
N SER A 210 28.49 -12.47 -23.12
CA SER A 210 28.77 -13.62 -22.26
C SER A 210 28.35 -14.91 -22.97
N SER A 211 29.04 -16.02 -22.66
CA SER A 211 28.64 -17.36 -23.10
C SER A 211 27.34 -17.83 -22.45
N ASP A 212 26.99 -17.30 -21.26
CA ASP A 212 25.71 -17.53 -20.60
C ASP A 212 25.04 -16.19 -20.22
N PRO A 213 24.31 -15.55 -21.15
CA PRO A 213 23.58 -14.32 -20.89
C PRO A 213 22.55 -14.40 -19.75
N SER A 214 22.07 -15.60 -19.40
CA SER A 214 21.06 -15.80 -18.34
C SER A 214 21.64 -15.70 -16.94
N ASN A 215 22.97 -15.77 -16.82
CA ASN A 215 23.70 -15.72 -15.57
C ASN A 215 24.82 -14.67 -15.58
N ASN A 216 24.68 -13.62 -16.40
CA ASN A 216 25.60 -12.49 -16.40
C ASN A 216 25.25 -11.47 -15.32
N GLY A 217 26.04 -11.45 -14.24
CA GLY A 217 25.85 -10.55 -13.10
C GLY A 217 26.43 -9.14 -13.26
N LEU A 218 27.00 -8.80 -14.43
CA LEU A 218 27.55 -7.47 -14.70
C LEU A 218 26.45 -6.42 -14.77
N TYR A 219 26.72 -5.21 -14.28
CA TYR A 219 25.78 -4.11 -14.26
C TYR A 219 25.97 -3.15 -15.44
N VAL A 220 24.86 -2.67 -15.98
CA VAL A 220 24.79 -1.71 -17.08
C VAL A 220 23.78 -0.62 -16.77
N ALA A 221 24.04 0.59 -17.26
CA ALA A 221 23.10 1.69 -17.18
C ALA A 221 22.10 1.58 -18.33
N VAL A 222 20.81 1.58 -18.00
CA VAL A 222 19.69 1.54 -18.95
C VAL A 222 18.98 2.88 -18.89
N HIS A 223 18.77 3.51 -20.04
CA HIS A 223 18.09 4.79 -20.12
C HIS A 223 16.62 4.66 -19.65
N ALA A 224 16.19 5.62 -18.85
CA ALA A 224 14.92 5.59 -18.13
C ALA A 224 13.85 6.38 -18.90
N SER A 225 13.28 5.76 -19.94
CA SER A 225 12.27 6.39 -20.79
C SER A 225 11.08 5.48 -21.09
N ILE A 226 9.86 6.00 -20.92
CA ILE A 226 8.63 5.28 -21.28
C ILE A 226 8.45 5.09 -22.79
N TYR A 227 9.24 5.79 -23.61
CA TYR A 227 9.19 5.73 -25.07
C TYR A 227 10.09 4.62 -25.65
N GLU A 228 10.90 3.97 -24.83
CA GLU A 228 11.93 2.99 -25.24
C GLU A 228 11.54 1.54 -24.90
N GLY A 229 10.31 1.17 -25.30
CA GLY A 229 9.79 -0.17 -25.13
C GLY A 229 9.71 -0.64 -23.67
N LYS A 230 9.75 -1.95 -23.46
CA LYS A 230 9.56 -2.56 -22.12
C LYS A 230 10.74 -2.31 -21.18
N LEU A 231 11.95 -2.30 -21.72
CA LEU A 231 13.17 -2.12 -20.94
C LEU A 231 13.27 -0.68 -20.41
N GLY A 232 13.11 0.32 -21.29
CA GLY A 232 13.11 1.73 -20.89
C GLY A 232 11.96 2.07 -19.95
N LEU A 233 10.75 1.57 -20.21
CA LEU A 233 9.60 1.75 -19.31
C LEU A 233 9.88 1.18 -17.91
N ALA A 234 10.46 -0.02 -17.85
CA ALA A 234 10.82 -0.62 -16.56
C ALA A 234 11.90 0.19 -15.85
N ALA A 235 12.91 0.67 -16.56
CA ALA A 235 13.95 1.55 -16.01
C ALA A 235 13.36 2.87 -15.48
N ALA A 236 12.45 3.51 -16.21
CA ALA A 236 11.74 4.71 -15.77
C ALA A 236 10.95 4.47 -14.48
N VAL A 237 10.27 3.33 -14.37
CA VAL A 237 9.53 2.95 -13.17
C VAL A 237 10.48 2.68 -11.99
N ARG A 238 11.62 2.00 -12.21
CA ARG A 238 12.64 1.76 -11.16
C ARG A 238 13.15 3.06 -10.54
N VAL A 239 13.60 4.01 -11.38
CA VAL A 239 14.20 5.28 -10.94
C VAL A 239 13.25 6.09 -10.05
N VAL A 240 11.98 6.19 -10.43
CA VAL A 240 11.03 7.08 -9.73
C VAL A 240 10.35 6.43 -8.53
N GLN A 241 10.40 5.10 -8.40
CA GLN A 241 9.61 4.38 -7.39
C GLN A 241 9.94 4.80 -5.96
N GLY A 242 11.24 4.84 -5.61
CA GLY A 242 11.66 5.18 -4.25
C GLY A 242 11.24 6.58 -3.84
N MET A 243 11.47 7.56 -4.72
CA MET A 243 11.02 8.94 -4.54
C MET A 243 9.50 9.02 -4.37
N ALA A 244 8.73 8.35 -5.24
CA ALA A 244 7.27 8.38 -5.19
C ALA A 244 6.71 7.83 -3.86
N LEU A 245 7.31 6.74 -3.34
CA LEU A 245 6.93 6.19 -2.03
C LEU A 245 7.27 7.14 -0.89
N TRP A 246 8.45 7.74 -0.88
CA TRP A 246 8.85 8.67 0.17
C TRP A 246 7.95 9.90 0.23
N ILE A 247 7.70 10.54 -0.92
CA ILE A 247 6.80 11.70 -1.01
C ILE A 247 5.41 11.32 -0.52
N ALA A 248 4.86 10.20 -1.01
CA ALA A 248 3.55 9.73 -0.58
C ALA A 248 3.51 9.45 0.93
N THR A 249 4.55 8.84 1.49
CA THR A 249 4.64 8.53 2.92
C THR A 249 4.59 9.79 3.77
N ILE A 250 5.35 10.83 3.42
CA ILE A 250 5.38 12.11 4.13
C ILE A 250 4.01 12.79 4.07
N ILE A 251 3.38 12.83 2.88
CA ILE A 251 2.03 13.37 2.70
C ILE A 251 1.05 12.66 3.64
N HIS A 252 1.06 11.32 3.68
CA HIS A 252 0.11 10.54 4.47
C HIS A 252 0.35 10.69 5.97
N MET A 253 1.61 10.79 6.39
CA MET A 253 2.00 11.06 7.77
C MET A 253 1.49 12.43 8.24
N ALA A 254 1.62 13.47 7.42
CA ALA A 254 1.08 14.80 7.76
C ALA A 254 -0.45 14.79 7.78
N LEU A 255 -1.09 14.25 6.73
CA LEU A 255 -2.54 14.26 6.57
C LEU A 255 -3.26 13.50 7.70
N VAL A 256 -2.72 12.36 8.15
CA VAL A 256 -3.37 11.60 9.23
C VAL A 256 -3.35 12.36 10.56
N GLU A 257 -2.26 13.08 10.86
CA GLU A 257 -2.18 13.88 12.09
C GLU A 257 -3.11 15.09 12.03
N ILE A 258 -3.16 15.78 10.89
CA ILE A 258 -4.11 16.88 10.65
C ILE A 258 -5.55 16.37 10.82
N TYR A 259 -5.88 15.22 10.24
CA TYR A 259 -7.20 14.60 10.37
C TYR A 259 -7.53 14.23 11.82
N ILE A 260 -6.59 13.61 12.54
CA ILE A 260 -6.81 13.21 13.94
C ILE A 260 -7.05 14.43 14.83
N ARG A 261 -6.28 15.52 14.65
CA ARG A 261 -6.42 16.76 15.43
C ARG A 261 -7.72 17.48 15.11
N SER A 262 -8.06 17.62 13.83
CA SER A 262 -9.31 18.28 13.40
C SER A 262 -10.57 17.54 13.82
N THR A 263 -10.50 16.22 14.03
CA THR A 263 -11.66 15.39 14.43
C THR A 263 -11.67 14.99 15.91
N GLU A 264 -10.83 15.61 16.74
CA GLU A 264 -10.70 15.23 18.15
C GLU A 264 -11.94 15.58 18.98
N SER A 265 -12.53 16.75 18.77
CA SER A 265 -13.77 17.17 19.46
C SER A 265 -14.94 16.25 19.15
N ALA A 266 -15.04 15.77 17.90
CA ALA A 266 -16.13 14.91 17.45
C ALA A 266 -16.01 13.45 17.90
N ASN A 267 -14.83 13.03 18.39
CA ASN A 267 -14.55 11.64 18.78
C ASN A 267 -14.01 11.59 20.22
N TYR A 268 -14.71 12.27 21.13
CA TYR A 268 -14.23 12.53 22.47
C TYR A 268 -14.81 11.54 23.49
N GLN A 269 -16.11 11.65 23.79
CA GLN A 269 -16.74 10.88 24.86
C GLN A 269 -17.07 9.46 24.40
N ARG A 270 -16.80 8.45 25.23
CA ARG A 270 -17.18 7.07 24.90
C ARG A 270 -18.58 6.79 25.44
N HIS A 271 -19.54 6.56 24.55
CA HIS A 271 -20.87 6.09 24.91
C HIS A 271 -21.06 4.65 24.41
N GLY A 272 -21.12 3.70 25.33
CA GLY A 272 -21.10 2.26 25.03
C GLY A 272 -19.86 1.85 24.21
N PHE A 273 -20.08 1.58 22.93
CA PHE A 273 -19.02 1.20 22.00
C PHE A 273 -18.66 2.29 20.99
N VAL A 274 -19.35 3.44 20.97
CA VAL A 274 -19.14 4.55 20.02
C VAL A 274 -18.37 5.70 20.69
N LEU A 275 -17.68 6.51 19.88
CA LEU A 275 -17.15 7.79 20.33
C LEU A 275 -18.09 8.89 19.83
N GLU A 276 -18.58 9.70 20.75
CA GLU A 276 -19.47 10.83 20.50
C GLU A 276 -18.72 12.15 20.69
N ALA A 277 -19.32 13.24 20.23
CA ALA A 277 -18.76 14.58 20.35
C ALA A 277 -18.57 15.01 21.82
N ARG A 278 -17.69 15.97 22.05
CA ARG A 278 -17.34 16.46 23.40
C ARG A 278 -18.54 17.06 24.14
N ASP A 279 -19.44 17.68 23.40
CA ASP A 279 -20.69 18.32 23.81
C ASP A 279 -21.91 17.39 23.69
N PHE A 280 -21.70 16.08 23.46
CA PHE A 280 -22.78 15.13 23.31
C PHE A 280 -23.62 15.00 24.60
N ASP A 281 -24.92 15.24 24.47
CA ASP A 281 -25.92 15.10 25.54
C ASP A 281 -26.63 13.74 25.39
N SER A 282 -26.33 12.81 26.30
CA SER A 282 -26.92 11.46 26.30
C SER A 282 -28.42 11.48 26.59
N ASP A 283 -28.89 12.44 27.40
CA ASP A 283 -30.24 12.45 27.94
C ASP A 283 -31.25 12.93 26.89
N LYS A 284 -30.83 13.83 25.99
CA LYS A 284 -31.63 14.23 24.82
C LYS A 284 -31.68 13.16 23.72
N THR A 285 -30.60 12.39 23.56
CA THR A 285 -30.46 11.50 22.39
C THR A 285 -30.99 10.09 22.64
N TYR A 286 -30.92 9.60 23.88
CA TYR A 286 -31.35 8.26 24.30
C TYR A 286 -32.51 8.30 25.30
N SER A 287 -33.26 9.41 25.38
CA SER A 287 -34.45 9.55 26.24
C SER A 287 -35.43 8.37 26.05
N PRO A 288 -35.99 7.80 27.15
CA PRO A 288 -36.98 6.71 27.07
C PRO A 288 -38.24 7.03 26.26
N ARG A 289 -38.49 8.30 25.90
CA ARG A 289 -39.66 8.70 25.09
C ARG A 289 -39.51 8.42 23.58
N ASN A 290 -38.35 7.96 23.12
CA ASN A 290 -38.11 7.57 21.73
C ASN A 290 -37.79 6.06 21.61
N SER A 291 -38.46 5.22 22.40
CA SER A 291 -38.33 3.75 22.36
C SER A 291 -39.17 3.07 21.27
N ASP A 292 -39.25 3.66 20.08
CA ASP A 292 -39.88 3.07 18.90
C ASP A 292 -38.83 2.73 17.82
N TRP A 293 -37.79 1.98 18.23
CA TRP A 293 -36.83 1.34 17.31
C TRP A 293 -36.39 -0.03 17.84
#